data_AF-A0A520RSC6-F1
#
_entry.id   AF-A0A520RSC6-F1
#
_cell.length_a   1.000
_cell.length_b   1.000
_cell.length_c   1.000
_cell.angle_alpha   90.00
_cell.angle_beta   90.00
_cell.angle_gamma   90.00
#
_symmetry.space_group_name_H-M   'P 1'
#
loop_
_entity.id
_entity.type
_entity.pdbx_description
1 polymer ?
#
loop_
_entity_poly.entity_id
_entity_poly.type
_entity_poly.pdbx_seq_one_letter_code
_entity_poly.pdbx_strand_id
1 'polypeptide(L)'
;MRWLIGGLFGLLVLLQYRLWFAEGGLAEASRLQTQLEEAEAENTELKARNAALTQEVIALQGGTEAVEKSARENLGLIKEGEVYYQFVEEPKTP
;
A
#
# COMPACT_ATOMS: atom_id res chain seq x y z
N MET A 1 -25.73 6.52 -58.09
CA MET A 1 -24.33 6.45 -57.59
C MET A 1 -23.91 7.65 -56.74
N ARG A 2 -23.97 8.90 -57.24
CA ARG A 2 -23.45 10.10 -56.53
C ARG A 2 -24.12 10.40 -55.18
N TRP A 3 -25.42 10.14 -55.07
CA TRP A 3 -26.19 10.31 -53.83
C TRP A 3 -25.83 9.29 -52.74
N LEU A 4 -25.52 8.05 -53.14
CA LEU A 4 -25.05 7.02 -52.21
C LEU A 4 -23.69 7.38 -51.62
N ILE A 5 -22.79 7.94 -52.44
CA ILE A 5 -21.47 8.40 -51.99
C ILE A 5 -21.61 9.54 -50.97
N GLY A 6 -22.51 10.49 -51.21
CA GLY A 6 -22.79 11.58 -50.26
C GLY A 6 -23.33 11.07 -48.93
N GLY A 7 -24.27 10.10 -48.97
CA GLY A 7 -24.79 9.46 -47.76
C GLY A 7 -23.72 8.69 -46.99
N LEU A 8 -22.88 7.91 -47.69
CA LEU A 8 -21.78 7.16 -47.07
C LEU A 8 -20.74 8.10 -46.44
N PHE A 9 -20.45 9.22 -47.10
CA PHE A 9 -19.52 10.23 -46.60
C PHE A 9 -20.07 10.91 -45.33
N GLY A 10 -21.36 11.26 -45.32
CA GLY A 10 -22.02 11.80 -44.13
C GLY A 10 -21.99 10.82 -42.95
N LEU A 11 -22.26 9.54 -43.21
CA LEU A 11 -22.16 8.48 -42.20
C LEU A 11 -20.74 8.35 -41.67
N LEU A 12 -19.74 8.39 -42.55
CA LEU A 12 -18.33 8.32 -42.18
C LEU A 12 -17.95 9.47 -41.25
N VAL A 13 -18.29 10.71 -41.61
CA VAL A 13 -18.00 11.90 -40.80
C VAL A 13 -18.68 11.81 -39.43
N LEU A 14 -19.94 11.35 -39.38
CA LEU A 14 -20.67 11.17 -38.14
C LEU A 14 -20.01 10.12 -37.23
N LEU A 15 -19.52 9.02 -37.81
CA LEU A 15 -18.82 7.98 -37.06
C LEU A 15 -17.46 8.48 -36.53
N GLN A 16 -16.72 9.24 -37.34
CA GLN A 16 -15.44 9.83 -36.93
C GLN A 16 -15.64 10.84 -35.79
N TYR A 17 -16.65 11.71 -35.90
CA TYR A 17 -16.99 12.65 -34.84
C TYR A 17 -17.40 11.93 -33.55
N ARG A 18 -18.22 10.88 -33.65
CA ARG A 18 -18.60 10.06 -32.51
C ARG A 18 -17.38 9.38 -31.88
N LEU A 19 -16.42 8.88 -32.65
CA LEU A 19 -15.23 8.23 -32.09
C LEU A 19 -14.36 9.19 -31.27
N TRP A 20 -14.30 10.46 -31.67
CA TRP A 20 -13.48 11.48 -31.01
C TRP A 20 -14.18 12.11 -29.81
N PHE A 21 -15.49 12.35 -29.90
CA PHE A 21 -16.25 13.15 -28.94
C PHE A 21 -17.35 12.40 -28.17
N ALA A 22 -17.61 11.12 -28.45
CA ALA A 22 -18.59 10.38 -27.65
C ALA A 22 -18.08 10.11 -26.24
N GLU A 23 -19.01 10.06 -25.29
CA GLU A 23 -18.79 9.57 -23.94
C GLU A 23 -18.15 8.16 -24.01
N GLY A 24 -16.92 8.04 -23.52
CA GLY A 24 -16.10 6.81 -23.62
C GLY A 24 -15.15 6.74 -24.82
N GLY A 25 -15.03 7.81 -25.62
CA GLY A 25 -14.04 7.93 -26.70
C GLY A 25 -12.62 8.23 -26.22
N LEU A 26 -11.71 8.47 -27.16
CA LEU A 26 -10.28 8.71 -26.87
C LEU A 26 -10.03 9.87 -25.89
N ALA A 27 -10.87 10.91 -25.91
CA ALA A 27 -10.76 12.04 -24.99
C ALA A 27 -11.01 11.62 -23.53
N GLU A 28 -12.02 10.78 -23.30
CA GLU A 28 -12.36 10.30 -21.96
C GLU A 28 -11.31 9.32 -21.44
N ALA A 29 -10.79 8.44 -22.31
CA ALA A 29 -9.69 7.54 -21.96
C ALA A 29 -8.43 8.32 -21.54
N SER A 30 -8.09 9.41 -22.25
CA SER A 30 -6.95 10.25 -21.88
C SER A 30 -7.17 10.95 -20.53
N ARG A 31 -8.39 11.44 -20.26
CA ARG A 31 -8.74 12.09 -19.00
C ARG A 31 -8.67 11.13 -17.82
N LEU A 32 -9.19 9.91 -17.98
CA LEU A 32 -9.11 8.86 -16.96
C LEU A 32 -7.67 8.42 -16.72
N GLN A 33 -6.86 8.34 -17.77
CA GLN A 33 -5.45 7.98 -17.64
C GLN A 33 -4.67 9.04 -16.86
N THR A 34 -4.89 10.33 -17.13
CA THR A 34 -4.26 11.41 -16.34
C THR A 34 -4.69 11.38 -14.87
N GLN A 35 -5.96 11.14 -14.57
CA GLN A 35 -6.43 11.01 -13.18
C GLN A 35 -5.82 9.80 -12.48
N LEU A 36 -5.64 8.69 -13.21
CA LEU A 36 -5.02 7.49 -12.67
C LEU A 36 -3.55 7.74 -12.31
N GLU A 37 -2.81 8.43 -13.19
CA GLU A 37 -1.41 8.81 -12.96
C GLU A 37 -1.26 9.72 -11.74
N GLU A 38 -2.14 10.73 -11.58
CA GLU A 38 -2.14 11.61 -10.40
C GLU A 38 -2.44 10.84 -9.11
N ALA A 39 -3.45 9.97 -9.12
CA ALA A 39 -3.82 9.16 -7.97
C ALA A 39 -2.73 8.14 -7.61
N GLU A 40 -2.04 7.58 -8.60
CA GLU A 40 -0.94 6.65 -8.39
C GLU A 40 0.28 7.36 -7.78
N ALA A 41 0.60 8.57 -8.24
CA ALA A 41 1.65 9.39 -7.65
C ALA A 41 1.38 9.68 -6.16
N GLU A 42 0.18 10.13 -5.81
CA GLU A 42 -0.20 10.36 -4.41
C GLU A 42 -0.14 9.07 -3.58
N ASN A 43 -0.62 7.95 -4.14
CA ASN A 43 -0.60 6.66 -3.46
C ASN A 43 0.83 6.18 -3.17
N THR A 44 1.75 6.37 -4.12
CA THR A 44 3.16 5.99 -3.93
C THR A 44 3.82 6.80 -2.82
N GLU A 45 3.54 8.10 -2.73
CA GLU A 45 4.04 8.94 -1.64
C GLU A 45 3.50 8.50 -0.27
N LEU A 46 2.19 8.25 -0.18
CA LEU A 46 1.55 7.79 1.05
C LEU A 46 2.06 6.41 1.49
N LYS A 47 2.34 5.50 0.55
CA LYS A 47 2.95 4.20 0.84
C LYS A 47 4.37 4.34 1.36
N ALA A 48 5.19 5.23 0.78
CA ALA A 48 6.55 5.48 1.26
C ALA A 48 6.55 6.02 2.69
N ARG A 49 5.66 6.98 3.00
CA ARG A 49 5.49 7.52 4.36
C ARG A 49 5.02 6.47 5.35
N ASN A 50 4.03 5.64 4.97
CA ASN A 50 3.58 4.54 5.82
C ASN A 50 4.69 3.52 6.09
N ALA A 51 5.50 3.18 5.08
CA ALA A 51 6.61 2.25 5.26
C ALA A 51 7.64 2.79 6.28
N ALA A 52 7.99 4.08 6.18
CA ALA A 52 8.87 4.74 7.13
C ALA A 52 8.29 4.74 8.56
N LEU A 53 7.02 5.14 8.73
CA LEU A 53 6.36 5.16 10.02
C LEU A 53 6.22 3.76 10.64
N THR A 54 5.94 2.74 9.81
CA THR A 54 5.85 1.35 10.27
C THR A 54 7.20 0.87 10.78
N GLN A 55 8.29 1.20 10.08
CA GLN A 55 9.64 0.89 10.56
C GLN A 55 9.95 1.60 11.88
N GLU A 56 9.54 2.85 12.03
CA GLU A 56 9.72 3.60 13.28
C GLU A 56 8.94 2.98 14.44
N VAL A 57 7.69 2.56 14.20
CA VAL A 57 6.89 1.83 15.21
C VAL A 57 7.55 0.52 15.61
N ILE A 58 8.05 -0.26 14.63
CA ILE A 58 8.77 -1.52 14.90
C ILE A 58 10.06 -1.24 15.68
N ALA A 59 10.80 -0.19 15.33
CA ALA A 59 12.02 0.19 16.04
C ALA A 59 11.73 0.64 17.48
N LEU A 60 10.64 1.38 17.70
CA LEU A 60 10.21 1.81 19.04
C LEU A 60 9.75 0.63 19.89
N GLN A 61 8.96 -0.29 19.34
CA GLN A 61 8.51 -1.51 20.04
C GLN A 61 9.69 -2.44 20.35
N GLY A 62 10.51 -2.73 19.33
CA GLY A 62 11.66 -3.61 19.46
C GLY A 62 12.77 -3.03 20.34
N GLY A 63 12.94 -1.71 20.39
CA GLY A 63 13.92 -1.05 21.25
C GLY A 63 13.64 -1.26 22.74
N THR A 64 12.38 -1.08 23.16
CA THR A 64 11.99 -1.33 24.55
C THR A 64 11.96 -2.82 24.88
N GLU A 65 11.44 -3.67 23.99
CA GLU A 65 11.39 -5.11 24.22
C GLU A 65 12.79 -5.75 24.23
N ALA A 66 13.71 -5.30 23.38
CA ALA A 66 15.09 -5.80 23.37
C ALA A 66 15.85 -5.41 24.65
N VAL A 67 15.66 -4.19 25.15
CA VAL A 67 16.25 -3.73 26.42
C VAL A 67 15.64 -4.50 27.59
N GLU A 68 14.32 -4.68 27.61
CA GLU A 68 13.62 -5.46 28.63
C GLU A 68 14.06 -6.92 28.63
N LYS A 69 14.17 -7.55 27.46
CA LYS A 69 14.69 -8.91 27.32
C LYS A 69 16.11 -9.04 27.89
N SER A 70 17.00 -8.10 27.55
CA SER A 70 18.36 -8.09 28.10
C SER A 70 18.38 -7.90 29.62
N ALA A 71 17.51 -7.04 30.16
CA ALA A 71 17.39 -6.82 31.60
C ALA A 71 16.89 -8.08 32.33
N ARG A 72 15.94 -8.81 31.74
CA ARG A 72 15.39 -10.07 32.29
C ARG A 72 16.39 -11.22 32.20
N GLU A 73 17.06 -11.40 31.05
CA GLU A 73 17.97 -12.53 30.80
C GLU A 73 19.34 -12.35 31.47
N ASN A 74 19.94 -11.16 31.44
CA ASN A 74 21.31 -10.95 31.93
C ASN A 74 21.37 -10.45 33.37
N LEU A 75 20.40 -9.62 33.78
CA LEU A 75 20.41 -8.99 35.10
C LEU A 75 19.38 -9.62 36.06
N GLY A 76 18.55 -10.55 35.57
CA GLY A 76 17.50 -11.19 36.36
C GLY A 76 16.46 -10.19 36.88
N LEU A 77 16.32 -9.02 36.23
CA LEU A 77 15.42 -7.98 36.68
C LEU A 77 13.97 -8.37 36.39
N ILE A 78 13.10 -8.13 37.37
CA ILE A 78 11.68 -8.46 37.33
C ILE A 78 10.90 -7.17 37.64
N LYS A 79 9.77 -6.95 36.97
CA LYS A 79 8.97 -5.73 37.18
C LYS A 79 8.21 -5.79 38.50
N GLU A 80 7.94 -4.64 39.13
CA GLU A 80 7.12 -4.60 40.34
C GLU A 80 5.72 -5.20 40.08
N GLY A 81 5.34 -6.19 40.88
CA GLY A 81 4.05 -6.89 40.77
C GLY A 81 4.02 -8.12 39.86
N GLU A 82 5.14 -8.50 39.23
CA GLU A 82 5.24 -9.74 38.43
C GLU A 82 5.61 -10.96 39.28
N VAL A 83 5.08 -12.14 38.90
CA VAL A 83 5.40 -13.44 39.53
C VAL A 83 6.41 -14.17 38.64
N TYR A 84 7.61 -14.38 39.16
CA TYR A 84 8.69 -15.10 38.47
C TYR A 84 8.71 -16.58 38.85
N TYR A 85 8.60 -17.45 37.85
CA TYR A 85 8.70 -18.90 38.03
C TYR A 85 10.08 -19.38 37.57
N GLN A 86 10.87 -19.91 38.50
CA GLN A 86 12.15 -20.56 38.20
C GLN A 86 12.00 -22.08 38.38
N PHE A 87 12.17 -22.83 37.30
CA PHE A 87 12.25 -24.27 37.37
C PHE A 87 13.70 -24.64 37.68
N VAL A 88 13.95 -25.12 38.90
CA VAL A 88 15.25 -25.69 39.26
C VAL A 88 15.18 -27.17 38.91
N GLU A 89 16.03 -27.64 37.98
CA GLU A 89 16.17 -29.07 37.74
C GLU A 89 16.76 -29.71 39.00
N GLU A 90 16.01 -30.61 39.64
CA GLU A 90 16.52 -31.36 40.78
C GLU A 90 17.76 -32.15 40.33
N PRO A 91 18.87 -32.10 41.10
CA PRO A 91 20.05 -32.86 40.75
C PRO A 91 19.67 -34.34 40.67
N LYS A 92 19.93 -34.96 39.52
CA LYS A 92 19.85 -36.43 39.39
C LYS A 92 20.75 -37.05 40.44
N THR A 93 20.13 -37.52 41.52
CA THR A 93 20.77 -38.32 42.56
C THR A 93 21.41 -39.56 41.88
N PRO A 94 22.67 -39.88 42.19
CA PRO A 94 23.40 -40.98 41.56
C PRO A 94 22.78 -42.36 41.83
#